data_AF-A0A1B6LTA2-F1
#
_entry.id   AF-A0A1B6LTA2-F1
#
_cell.length_a   1.000
_cell.length_b   1.000
_cell.length_c   1.000
_cell.angle_alpha   90.00
_cell.angle_beta   90.00
_cell.angle_gamma   90.00
#
_symmetry.space_group_name_H-M   'P 1'
#
loop_
_entity.id
_entity.type
_entity.pdbx_description
1 polymer ?
#
loop_
_entity_poly.entity_id
_entity_poly.type
_entity_poly.pdbx_seq_one_letter_code
_entity_poly.pdbx_strand_id
1 'polypeptide(L)'
;KSLKNFTYTDKETADDIYSAINSTQFLGVSGYVAFSSQGDRIALTQIEQVINGTYVKLGYYDTQSDNLTWFNREKWKGGKVPQDRTIVRKVLRTISVPLFICMWAISSIGIVAAICLIIFN
;
A
#
# COMPACT_ATOMS: atom_id res chain seq x y z
N LYS A 1 -43.62 29.38 -4.50
CA LYS A 1 -44.00 29.61 -5.92
C LYS A 1 -44.49 28.30 -6.55
N SER A 2 -45.31 28.33 -7.60
CA SER A 2 -45.65 27.12 -8.36
C SER A 2 -44.58 26.87 -9.43
N LEU A 3 -44.18 25.61 -9.63
CA LEU A 3 -43.24 25.21 -10.69
C LEU A 3 -43.72 25.60 -12.10
N LYS A 4 -45.01 25.90 -12.27
CA LYS A 4 -45.59 26.36 -13.53
C LYS A 4 -45.10 27.74 -13.99
N ASN A 5 -44.54 28.55 -13.09
CA ASN A 5 -44.09 29.92 -13.36
C ASN A 5 -42.56 30.07 -13.30
N PHE A 6 -41.80 28.99 -13.56
CA PHE A 6 -40.34 29.00 -13.52
C PHE A 6 -39.75 29.85 -14.66
N THR A 7 -38.71 30.63 -14.36
CA THR A 7 -37.86 31.31 -15.34
C THR A 7 -36.39 31.03 -15.06
N TYR A 8 -35.53 31.12 -16.07
CA TYR A 8 -34.09 30.87 -15.92
C TYR A 8 -33.36 31.85 -14.99
N THR A 9 -34.02 32.94 -14.60
CA THR A 9 -33.49 33.94 -13.64
C THR A 9 -33.98 33.71 -12.22
N ASP A 10 -34.85 32.72 -11.97
CA ASP A 10 -35.45 32.46 -10.65
C ASP A 10 -34.51 31.68 -9.74
N LYS A 11 -33.59 32.41 -9.09
CA LYS A 11 -32.61 31.84 -8.16
C LYS A 11 -33.24 31.18 -6.93
N GLU A 12 -34.34 31.72 -6.42
CA GLU A 12 -35.02 31.21 -5.21
C GLU A 12 -35.49 29.76 -5.41
N THR A 13 -36.18 29.50 -6.54
CA THR A 13 -36.61 28.15 -6.88
C THR A 13 -35.42 27.20 -7.10
N ALA A 14 -34.30 27.69 -7.63
CA ALA A 14 -33.09 26.89 -7.78
C ALA A 14 -32.46 26.51 -6.43
N ASP A 15 -32.39 27.45 -5.49
CA ASP A 15 -31.86 27.24 -4.14
C ASP A 15 -32.74 26.24 -3.34
N ASP A 16 -34.07 26.31 -3.50
CA ASP A 16 -35.01 25.34 -2.91
C ASP A 16 -34.79 23.92 -3.45
N ILE A 17 -34.66 23.77 -4.79
CA ILE A 17 -34.39 22.47 -5.42
C ILE A 17 -33.03 21.93 -4.98
N TYR A 18 -32.01 22.79 -4.92
CA TYR A 18 -30.68 22.41 -4.45
C TYR A 18 -30.72 21.88 -3.01
N SER A 19 -31.43 22.58 -2.12
CA SER A 19 -31.60 22.18 -0.72
C SER A 19 -32.37 20.85 -0.59
N ALA A 20 -33.38 20.64 -1.43
CA ALA A 20 -34.11 19.37 -1.48
C ALA A 20 -33.22 18.21 -1.97
N ILE A 21 -32.39 18.43 -3.00
CA ILE A 21 -31.45 17.41 -3.49
C ILE A 21 -30.40 17.07 -2.43
N ASN A 22 -29.82 18.08 -1.77
CA ASN A 22 -28.80 17.90 -0.74
C ASN A 22 -29.34 17.15 0.51
N SER A 23 -30.64 17.21 0.77
CA SER A 23 -31.29 16.47 1.87
C SER A 23 -31.88 15.12 1.45
N THR A 24 -31.80 14.76 0.17
CA THR A 24 -32.35 13.51 -0.36
C THR A 24 -31.43 12.33 -0.05
N GLN A 25 -31.97 11.36 0.68
CA GLN A 25 -31.32 10.08 0.93
C GLN A 25 -32.35 8.94 0.90
N PHE A 26 -32.10 7.91 0.10
CA PHE A 26 -32.99 6.75 0.00
C PHE A 26 -32.27 5.50 -0.49
N LEU A 27 -32.86 4.33 -0.24
CA LEU A 27 -32.37 3.04 -0.75
C LEU A 27 -32.98 2.75 -2.12
N GLY A 28 -32.14 2.72 -3.16
CA GLY A 28 -32.54 2.36 -4.53
C GLY A 28 -32.02 0.98 -4.95
N VAL A 29 -32.27 0.60 -6.21
CA VAL A 29 -31.82 -0.68 -6.78
C VAL A 29 -30.30 -0.83 -6.78
N SER A 30 -29.59 0.28 -6.94
CA SER A 30 -28.11 0.32 -6.92
C SER A 30 -27.51 0.53 -5.53
N GLY A 31 -28.34 0.49 -4.47
CA GLY A 31 -27.92 0.74 -3.09
C GLY A 31 -28.32 2.11 -2.58
N TYR A 32 -27.65 2.58 -1.53
CA TYR A 32 -27.91 3.87 -0.92
C TYR A 32 -27.58 5.00 -1.91
N VAL A 33 -28.49 5.96 -2.04
CA VAL A 33 -28.31 7.14 -2.90
C VAL A 33 -28.31 8.37 -2.00
N ALA A 34 -27.19 9.08 -2.00
CA ALA A 34 -27.01 10.38 -1.36
C ALA A 34 -26.05 11.23 -2.20
N PHE A 35 -26.11 12.55 -2.02
CA PHE A 35 -25.27 13.51 -2.74
C PHE A 35 -24.38 14.27 -1.75
N SER A 36 -23.16 14.60 -2.17
CA SER A 36 -22.27 15.49 -1.43
C SER A 36 -22.74 16.95 -1.57
N SER A 37 -22.19 17.84 -0.73
CA SER A 37 -22.44 19.28 -0.83
C SER A 37 -21.84 19.91 -2.10
N GLN A 38 -21.08 19.15 -2.88
CA GLN A 38 -20.55 19.52 -4.20
C GLN A 38 -21.39 18.93 -5.35
N GLY A 39 -22.37 18.07 -5.05
CA GLY A 39 -23.25 17.41 -6.02
C GLY A 39 -22.79 16.03 -6.48
N ASP A 40 -21.69 15.49 -5.92
CA ASP A 40 -21.21 14.15 -6.27
C ASP A 40 -22.08 13.08 -5.63
N ARG A 41 -22.37 12.00 -6.37
CA ARG A 41 -23.08 10.85 -5.81
C ARG A 41 -22.15 10.10 -4.86
N ILE A 42 -22.60 9.86 -3.63
CA ILE A 42 -21.89 9.06 -2.65
C ILE A 42 -22.28 7.59 -2.82
N ALA A 43 -21.30 6.72 -3.05
CA ALA A 43 -21.49 5.29 -3.28
C ALA A 43 -20.34 4.47 -2.70
N LEU A 44 -20.60 3.19 -2.46
CA LEU A 44 -19.58 2.22 -2.05
C LEU A 44 -18.61 1.95 -3.21
N THR A 45 -17.32 2.05 -2.93
CA THR A 45 -16.27 1.67 -3.89
C THR A 45 -15.99 0.18 -3.78
N GLN A 46 -16.12 -0.57 -4.88
CA GLN A 46 -15.80 -1.99 -4.94
C GLN A 46 -14.34 -2.20 -5.36
N ILE A 47 -13.62 -3.06 -4.65
CA ILE A 47 -12.21 -3.39 -4.93
C ILE A 47 -12.13 -4.84 -5.41
N GLU A 48 -11.45 -5.06 -6.54
CA GLU A 48 -11.31 -6.37 -7.18
C GLU A 48 -9.87 -6.66 -7.59
N GLN A 49 -9.54 -7.95 -7.70
CA GLN A 49 -8.28 -8.42 -8.23
C GLN A 49 -8.52 -9.51 -9.28
N VAL A 50 -7.77 -9.45 -10.37
CA VAL A 50 -7.75 -10.55 -11.36
C VAL A 50 -6.89 -11.69 -10.81
N ILE A 51 -7.54 -12.82 -10.53
CA ILE A 51 -6.90 -14.06 -10.05
C ILE A 51 -7.26 -15.18 -11.04
N ASN A 52 -6.24 -15.82 -11.63
CA ASN A 52 -6.40 -16.92 -12.58
C ASN A 52 -7.38 -16.59 -13.74
N GLY A 53 -7.34 -15.37 -14.26
CA GLY A 53 -8.21 -14.93 -15.36
C GLY A 53 -9.65 -14.55 -14.96
N THR A 54 -9.96 -14.54 -13.66
CA THR A 54 -11.29 -14.14 -13.15
C THR A 54 -11.19 -12.93 -12.23
N TYR A 55 -12.16 -12.02 -12.30
CA TYR A 55 -12.28 -10.91 -11.37
C TYR A 55 -12.83 -11.41 -10.04
N VAL A 56 -12.05 -11.23 -8.97
CA VAL A 56 -12.41 -11.62 -7.61
C VAL A 56 -12.56 -10.37 -6.76
N LYS A 57 -13.74 -10.22 -6.14
CA LYS A 57 -14.01 -9.13 -5.21
C LYS A 57 -13.22 -9.30 -3.92
N LEU A 58 -12.45 -8.26 -3.57
CA LEU A 58 -11.61 -8.21 -2.37
C LEU A 58 -12.26 -7.45 -1.23
N GLY A 59 -13.12 -6.48 -1.52
CA GLY A 59 -13.72 -5.67 -0.48
C GLY A 59 -14.55 -4.51 -1.00
N TYR A 60 -15.03 -3.71 -0.05
CA TYR A 60 -15.77 -2.48 -0.28
C TYR A 60 -15.21 -1.37 0.60
N TYR A 61 -15.18 -0.16 0.07
CA TYR A 61 -14.82 1.04 0.82
C TYR A 61 -16.00 2.00 0.85
N ASP A 62 -16.42 2.37 2.04
CA ASP A 62 -17.45 3.37 2.30
C ASP A 62 -16.79 4.71 2.65
N THR A 63 -16.98 5.70 1.79
CA THR A 63 -16.42 7.05 1.96
C THR A 63 -17.11 7.86 3.04
N GLN A 64 -18.37 7.54 3.40
CA GLN A 64 -19.08 8.28 4.45
C GLN A 64 -18.66 7.85 5.85
N SER A 65 -18.50 6.55 6.05
CA SER A 65 -18.14 5.96 7.34
C SER A 65 -16.64 5.72 7.51
N ASP A 66 -15.83 6.05 6.49
CA ASP A 66 -14.39 5.75 6.42
C ASP A 66 -14.11 4.27 6.76
N ASN A 67 -14.93 3.39 6.19
CA ASN A 67 -14.94 1.97 6.54
C ASN A 67 -14.48 1.12 5.35
N LEU A 68 -13.37 0.41 5.55
CA LEU A 68 -12.85 -0.58 4.62
C LEU A 68 -13.25 -1.99 5.07
N THR A 69 -14.21 -2.58 4.36
CA THR A 69 -14.54 -4.01 4.52
C THR A 69 -13.64 -4.83 3.61
N TRP A 70 -12.77 -5.67 4.19
CA TRP A 70 -11.80 -6.49 3.46
C TRP A 70 -12.04 -7.99 3.66
N PHE A 71 -12.05 -8.77 2.57
CA PHE A 71 -12.38 -10.19 2.59
C PHE A 71 -11.16 -11.13 2.68
N ASN A 72 -9.93 -10.61 2.68
CA ASN A 72 -8.69 -11.40 2.75
C ASN A 72 -8.60 -12.49 1.65
N ARG A 73 -8.98 -12.13 0.41
CA ARG A 73 -8.99 -13.03 -0.76
C ARG A 73 -7.88 -12.72 -1.76
N GLU A 74 -7.06 -11.72 -1.46
CA GLU A 74 -5.98 -11.28 -2.33
C GLU A 74 -4.92 -12.36 -2.52
N LYS A 75 -4.39 -12.44 -3.74
CA LYS A 75 -3.28 -13.34 -4.05
C LYS A 75 -2.11 -12.55 -4.62
N TRP A 76 -1.03 -12.52 -3.87
CA TRP A 76 0.24 -11.94 -4.31
C TRP A 76 1.23 -13.03 -4.69
N LYS A 77 2.08 -12.75 -5.68
CA LYS A 77 3.17 -13.65 -6.03
C LYS A 77 4.11 -13.79 -4.84
N GLY A 78 4.33 -15.03 -4.38
CA GLY A 78 5.14 -15.30 -3.19
C GLY A 78 4.43 -15.02 -1.85
N GLY A 79 3.10 -14.85 -1.86
CA GLY A 79 2.31 -14.73 -0.63
C GLY A 79 2.53 -13.43 0.17
N LYS A 80 3.24 -12.45 -0.41
CA LYS A 80 3.55 -11.18 0.24
C LYS A 80 3.24 -10.02 -0.69
N VAL A 81 2.66 -8.96 -0.13
CA VAL A 81 2.46 -7.68 -0.80
C VAL A 81 3.83 -7.12 -1.24
N PRO A 82 4.00 -6.71 -2.51
CA PRO A 82 5.24 -6.11 -2.98
C PRO A 82 5.59 -4.86 -2.16
N GLN A 83 6.89 -4.63 -1.95
CA GLN A 83 7.37 -3.45 -1.25
C GLN A 83 7.45 -2.27 -2.23
N ASP A 84 7.32 -1.05 -1.70
CA ASP A 84 7.48 0.20 -2.44
C ASP A 84 8.90 0.37 -3.01
N ARG A 85 9.91 -0.15 -2.30
CA ARG A 85 11.32 -0.05 -2.67
C ARG A 85 12.16 -1.24 -2.22
N THR A 86 13.38 -1.30 -2.75
CA THR A 86 14.40 -2.25 -2.29
C THR A 86 15.03 -1.79 -0.97
N ILE A 87 15.31 -2.76 -0.08
CA ILE A 87 15.98 -2.49 1.19
C ILE A 87 17.48 -2.74 1.01
N VAL A 88 18.27 -1.66 0.99
CA VAL A 88 19.73 -1.75 0.90
C VAL A 88 20.29 -2.21 2.25
N ARG A 89 20.87 -3.41 2.28
CA ARG A 89 21.58 -3.95 3.45
C ARG A 89 23.08 -3.85 3.22
N LYS A 90 23.76 -3.00 4.00
CA LYS A 90 25.22 -2.95 4.02
C LYS A 90 25.73 -4.15 4.83
N VAL A 91 26.52 -5.01 4.20
CA VAL A 91 27.14 -6.18 4.84
C VAL A 91 28.65 -6.01 4.86
N LEU A 92 29.28 -6.27 6.01
CA LEU A 92 30.73 -6.29 6.12
C LEU A 92 31.26 -7.56 5.45
N ARG A 93 32.25 -7.41 4.57
CA ARG A 93 32.94 -8.54 3.94
C ARG A 93 34.21 -8.81 4.72
N THR A 94 34.22 -9.87 5.51
CA THR A 94 35.39 -10.30 6.29
C THR A 94 36.14 -11.43 5.58
N ILE A 95 37.40 -11.62 5.96
CA ILE A 95 38.22 -12.75 5.50
C ILE A 95 37.71 -14.03 6.17
N SER A 96 37.82 -15.17 5.50
CA SER A 96 37.43 -16.46 6.10
C SER A 96 38.35 -16.80 7.27
N VAL A 97 37.75 -17.16 8.40
CA VAL A 97 38.47 -17.52 9.63
C VAL A 97 39.49 -18.64 9.41
N PRO A 98 39.21 -19.71 8.64
CA PRO A 98 40.21 -20.76 8.38
C PRO A 98 41.45 -20.24 7.65
N LEU A 99 41.26 -19.36 6.63
CA LEU A 99 42.39 -18.78 5.89
C LEU A 99 43.24 -17.88 6.79
N PHE A 100 42.58 -17.11 7.66
CA PHE A 100 43.27 -16.29 8.65
C PHE A 100 44.15 -17.16 9.57
N ILE A 101 43.63 -18.28 10.08
CA ILE A 101 44.38 -19.21 10.95
C ILE A 101 45.57 -19.83 10.21
N CYS A 102 45.38 -20.28 8.96
CA CYS A 102 46.47 -20.87 8.17
C CYS A 102 47.62 -19.88 7.95
N MET A 103 47.30 -18.65 7.55
CA MET A 103 48.30 -17.60 7.37
C MET A 103 49.03 -17.30 8.68
N TRP A 104 48.31 -17.23 9.79
CA TRP A 104 48.88 -16.99 11.11
C TRP A 104 49.87 -18.08 11.50
N ALA A 105 49.51 -19.36 11.33
CA ALA A 105 50.39 -20.49 11.63
C ALA A 105 51.68 -20.47 10.80
N ILE A 106 51.58 -20.20 9.49
CA ILE A 106 52.74 -20.10 8.60
C ILE A 106 53.65 -18.95 9.04
N SER A 107 53.08 -17.78 9.33
CA SER A 107 53.84 -16.63 9.83
C SER A 107 54.56 -16.93 11.16
N SER A 108 53.90 -17.61 12.10
CA SER A 108 54.52 -18.01 13.37
C SER A 108 55.71 -18.95 13.18
N ILE A 109 55.59 -19.94 12.28
CA ILE A 109 56.72 -20.86 11.96
C ILE A 109 57.91 -20.07 11.40
N GLY A 110 57.67 -19.13 10.49
CA GLY A 110 58.72 -18.30 9.90
C GLY A 110 59.44 -17.42 10.95
N ILE A 111 58.69 -16.83 11.89
CA ILE A 111 59.27 -16.04 12.98
C ILE A 111 60.16 -16.89 13.87
N VAL A 112 59.70 -18.09 14.27
CA VAL A 112 60.50 -19.01 15.10
C VAL A 112 61.78 -19.40 14.37
N ALA A 113 61.70 -19.75 13.08
CA ALA A 113 62.87 -20.10 12.29
C ALA A 113 63.89 -18.94 12.19
N ALA A 114 63.41 -17.70 11.99
CA ALA A 114 64.27 -16.53 11.96
C ALA A 114 64.99 -16.29 13.29
N ILE A 115 64.29 -16.43 14.42
CA ILE A 115 64.89 -16.30 15.77
C ILE A 115 65.96 -17.38 15.97
N CYS A 116 65.72 -18.63 15.58
CA CYS A 116 66.71 -19.70 15.68
C CYS A 116 67.98 -19.39 14.88
N LEU A 117 67.83 -18.84 13.66
CA LEU A 117 68.97 -18.42 12.84
C LEU A 117 69.75 -17.27 13.48
N ILE A 118 69.07 -16.32 14.13
CA ILE A 118 69.73 -15.23 14.86
C ILE A 118 70.52 -15.75 16.05
N ILE A 119 69.99 -16.73 16.80
CA ILE A 119 70.71 -17.32 17.94
C ILE A 119 71.93 -18.13 17.47
N PHE A 120 71.83 -18.77 16.31
CA PHE A 120 72.93 -19.56 15.74
C PHE A 120 74.08 -18.70 15.19
N ASN A 121 73.78 -17.48 14.70
CA ASN A 121 74.76 -16.52 14.19
C ASN A 121 75.49 -15.81 15.33
#